data_AF-A0A0B7G1I3-F1
#
_entry.id   AF-A0A0B7G1I3-F1
#
_cell.length_a   1.000
_cell.length_b   1.000
_cell.length_c   1.000
_cell.angle_alpha   90.00
_cell.angle_beta   90.00
_cell.angle_gamma   90.00
#
_symmetry.space_group_name_H-M   'P 1'
#
loop_
_entity.id
_entity.type
_entity.pdbx_description
1 polymer ?
#
loop_
_entity_poly.entity_id
_entity_poly.type
_entity_poly.pdbx_seq_one_letter_code
_entity_poly.pdbx_strand_id
1 'polypeptide(L)'
;MNEYSWGALADDYSYLEGLGRNVATWGRDLSKGKGKGKWRSPKLEALRVQLATKDVKIQFVAEGMEKRRLNQSSWDSRTKTINLTVEYIFHLQDSKPIRILTHRNNLSLPLGPSLISHLEHKSDVPANVLSLATTGGSQMLYTISRNQLPGQETKYQAPTLAIRLGSTSAPARPKLRKVFYPLDPSRSLHECLKGKEVIEYPTIDVFASKSVFLASRLGELGESEVEIREEPPLKKRKTETGIVGLVGYGDDSQSDSEAGEGEDPGEGGIGILGGYESAEDVDEGLGESLGIYDT
;
A
#
# COMPACT_ATOMS: atom_id res chain seq x y z
N MET A 1 -14.92 21.98 -25.95
CA MET A 1 -14.81 22.90 -24.79
C MET A 1 -15.58 22.21 -23.68
N ASN A 2 -14.92 21.76 -22.61
CA ASN A 2 -15.61 21.00 -21.56
C ASN A 2 -16.53 21.97 -20.79
N GLU A 3 -17.83 21.67 -20.74
CA GLU A 3 -18.78 22.44 -19.94
C GLU A 3 -18.47 22.20 -18.46
N TYR A 4 -17.90 23.20 -17.80
CA TYR A 4 -17.68 23.17 -16.35
C TYR A 4 -19.03 23.46 -15.67
N SER A 5 -19.61 22.45 -15.03
CA SER A 5 -20.84 22.64 -14.28
C SER A 5 -20.59 23.45 -13.00
N TRP A 6 -21.59 24.21 -12.57
CA TRP A 6 -21.53 25.00 -11.34
C TRP A 6 -21.22 24.14 -10.10
N GLY A 7 -21.65 22.87 -10.09
CA GLY A 7 -21.35 21.91 -9.02
C GLY A 7 -19.87 21.57 -8.94
N ALA A 8 -19.22 21.30 -10.09
CA ALA A 8 -17.78 21.02 -10.13
C ALA A 8 -16.95 22.22 -9.64
N LEU A 9 -17.41 23.45 -9.93
CA LEU A 9 -16.76 24.67 -9.46
C LEU A 9 -16.91 24.85 -7.94
N ALA A 10 -18.08 24.55 -7.38
CA ALA A 10 -18.33 24.63 -5.94
C ALA A 10 -17.53 23.57 -5.14
N ASP A 11 -17.40 22.36 -5.68
CA ASP A 11 -16.58 21.29 -5.10
C ASP A 11 -15.09 21.65 -5.13
N ASP A 12 -14.58 22.14 -6.28
CA ASP A 12 -13.19 22.60 -6.41
C ASP A 12 -12.90 23.76 -5.45
N TYR A 13 -13.83 24.71 -5.29
CA TYR A 13 -13.68 25.81 -4.34
C TYR A 13 -13.63 25.30 -2.89
N SER A 14 -14.52 24.39 -2.51
CA SER A 14 -14.55 23.79 -1.16
C SER A 14 -13.26 23.02 -0.86
N TYR A 15 -12.73 22.30 -1.86
CA TYR A 15 -11.45 21.62 -1.77
C TYR A 15 -10.28 22.60 -1.59
N LEU A 16 -10.23 23.68 -2.36
CA LEU A 16 -9.19 24.70 -2.27
C LEU A 16 -9.24 25.47 -0.94
N GLU A 17 -10.43 25.76 -0.41
CA GLU A 17 -10.58 26.34 0.94
C GLU A 17 -10.10 25.37 2.02
N GLY A 18 -10.45 24.09 1.90
CA GLY A 18 -9.95 23.03 2.77
C GLY A 18 -8.42 22.93 2.73
N LEU A 19 -7.83 22.99 1.54
CA LEU A 19 -6.38 23.04 1.36
C LEU A 19 -5.78 24.30 1.99
N GLY A 20 -6.37 25.48 1.80
CA GLY A 20 -5.87 26.74 2.37
C GLY A 20 -5.80 26.72 3.90
N ARG A 21 -6.84 26.18 4.56
CA ARG A 21 -6.86 26.01 6.02
C ARG A 21 -5.82 24.97 6.48
N ASN A 22 -5.65 23.90 5.72
CA ASN A 22 -4.68 22.84 6.03
C ASN A 22 -3.23 23.24 5.75
N VAL A 23 -2.95 24.09 4.76
CA VAL A 23 -1.60 24.62 4.50
C VAL A 23 -1.12 25.48 5.66
N ALA A 24 -2.01 26.26 6.29
CA ALA A 24 -1.66 27.06 7.47
C ALA A 24 -1.37 26.20 8.71
N THR A 25 -2.05 25.06 8.87
CA THR A 25 -1.77 24.10 9.97
C THR A 25 -0.50 23.29 9.68
N TRP A 26 -0.32 22.78 8.46
CA TRP A 26 0.88 22.08 8.04
C TRP A 26 2.13 22.98 8.08
N GLY A 27 2.01 24.26 7.70
CA GLY A 27 3.09 25.23 7.79
C GLY A 27 3.53 25.53 9.22
N ARG A 28 2.57 25.60 10.17
CA ARG A 28 2.88 25.73 11.60
C ARG A 28 3.58 24.49 12.16
N ASP A 29 3.14 23.30 11.75
CA ASP A 29 3.73 22.03 12.15
C ASP A 29 5.17 21.88 11.62
N LEU A 30 5.47 22.44 10.44
CA LEU A 30 6.82 22.48 9.87
C LEU A 30 7.73 23.53 10.53
N SER A 31 7.19 24.70 10.90
CA SER A 31 7.99 25.81 11.46
C SER A 31 8.40 25.62 12.92
N LYS A 32 7.69 24.76 13.67
CA LYS A 32 8.03 24.44 15.07
C LYS A 32 9.01 23.27 15.12
N GLY A 33 10.21 23.49 14.58
CA GLY A 33 11.34 22.58 14.77
C GLY A 33 11.49 22.24 16.26
N LYS A 34 11.53 20.95 16.59
CA LYS A 34 11.57 20.33 17.93
C LYS A 34 10.24 20.04 18.64
N GLY A 35 9.08 20.30 18.04
CA GLY A 35 7.82 19.78 18.57
C GLY A 35 7.63 18.32 18.15
N LYS A 36 7.58 17.40 19.12
CA LYS A 36 7.23 15.96 18.96
C LYS A 36 6.25 15.76 17.80
N GLY A 37 6.78 15.33 16.64
CA GLY A 37 5.99 15.18 15.43
C GLY A 37 4.76 14.36 15.75
N LYS A 38 3.59 14.92 15.46
CA LYS A 38 2.27 14.31 15.64
C LYS A 38 2.40 12.81 15.37
N TRP A 39 2.38 12.05 16.46
CA TRP A 39 2.89 10.69 16.53
C TRP A 39 2.28 9.90 15.37
N ARG A 40 3.10 9.50 14.40
CA ARG A 40 2.68 8.45 13.47
C ARG A 40 2.23 7.31 14.37
N SER A 41 0.96 6.90 14.24
CA SER A 41 0.41 5.86 15.12
C SER A 41 1.41 4.71 15.21
N PRO A 42 1.90 4.33 16.41
CA PRO A 42 2.90 3.28 16.57
C PRO A 42 2.51 1.98 15.83
N LYS A 43 1.21 1.73 15.70
CA LYS A 43 0.63 0.62 14.93
C LYS A 43 0.95 0.69 13.43
N LEU A 44 0.89 1.87 12.82
CA LEU A 44 1.20 2.07 11.40
C LEU A 44 2.70 1.98 11.13
N GLU A 45 3.51 2.44 12.07
CA GLU A 45 4.95 2.31 11.98
C GLU A 45 5.37 0.85 12.08
N ALA A 46 4.79 0.10 13.03
CA ALA A 46 4.97 -1.34 13.10
C ALA A 46 4.55 -2.03 11.79
N LEU A 47 3.39 -1.69 11.23
CA LEU A 47 2.95 -2.21 9.93
C LEU A 47 3.95 -1.88 8.81
N ARG A 48 4.46 -0.65 8.74
CA ARG A 48 5.45 -0.23 7.74
C ARG A 48 6.75 -1.03 7.87
N VAL A 49 7.25 -1.19 9.09
CA VAL A 49 8.48 -1.95 9.36
C VAL A 49 8.30 -3.41 8.95
N GLN A 50 7.17 -4.03 9.30
CA GLN A 50 6.89 -5.43 8.96
C GLN A 50 6.73 -5.64 7.46
N LEU A 51 6.07 -4.71 6.74
CA LEU A 51 6.00 -4.73 5.28
C LEU A 51 7.37 -4.57 4.63
N ALA A 52 8.22 -3.67 5.16
CA ALA A 52 9.57 -3.48 4.65
C ALA A 52 10.44 -4.74 4.81
N THR A 53 10.33 -5.45 5.93
CA THR A 53 10.98 -6.76 6.14
C THR A 53 10.53 -7.81 5.11
N LYS A 54 9.32 -7.65 4.56
CA LYS A 54 8.75 -8.49 3.51
C LYS A 54 9.03 -7.98 2.10
N ASP A 55 9.88 -6.96 1.95
CA ASP A 55 10.20 -6.31 0.67
C ASP A 55 8.94 -5.73 -0.01
N VAL A 56 8.00 -5.23 0.77
CA VAL A 56 6.82 -4.51 0.28
C VAL A 56 6.89 -3.08 0.81
N LYS A 57 7.01 -2.10 -0.10
CA LYS A 57 7.11 -0.69 0.30
C LYS A 57 5.72 -0.05 0.24
N ILE A 58 5.26 0.50 1.35
CA ILE A 58 3.98 1.22 1.41
C ILE A 58 4.19 2.70 1.74
N GLN A 59 3.62 3.56 0.90
CA GLN A 59 3.60 5.00 1.10
C GLN A 59 2.20 5.40 1.58
N PHE A 60 2.10 5.81 2.83
CA PHE A 60 0.84 6.32 3.38
C PHE A 60 0.63 7.76 2.93
N VAL A 61 -0.59 8.09 2.51
CA VAL A 61 -1.00 9.45 2.15
C VAL A 61 -1.37 10.25 3.41
N ALA A 62 -1.52 11.57 3.26
CA ALA A 62 -1.81 12.47 4.38
C ALA A 62 -3.15 12.15 5.07
N GLU A 63 -3.22 12.44 6.37
CA GLU A 63 -4.48 12.40 7.12
C GLU A 63 -5.52 13.33 6.47
N GLY A 64 -6.78 12.87 6.40
CA GLY A 64 -7.88 13.59 5.75
C GLY A 64 -8.16 13.19 4.30
N MET A 65 -7.21 12.55 3.61
CA MET A 65 -7.43 12.03 2.26
C MET A 65 -8.40 10.84 2.30
N GLU A 66 -9.31 10.73 1.33
CA GLU A 66 -10.31 9.66 1.26
C GLU A 66 -9.65 8.27 1.27
N LYS A 67 -8.59 8.07 0.47
CA LYS A 67 -7.84 6.82 0.46
C LYS A 67 -7.30 6.46 1.85
N ARG A 68 -6.86 7.46 2.62
CA ARG A 68 -6.37 7.26 3.99
C ARG A 68 -7.49 6.87 4.95
N ARG A 69 -8.67 7.46 4.79
CA ARG A 69 -9.86 7.17 5.60
C ARG A 69 -10.40 5.76 5.36
N LEU A 70 -10.34 5.29 4.12
CA LEU A 70 -10.79 3.95 3.73
C LEU A 70 -9.80 2.84 4.12
N ASN A 71 -8.55 3.18 4.44
CA ASN A 71 -7.54 2.19 4.76
C ASN A 71 -7.70 1.64 6.18
N GLN A 72 -8.02 0.35 6.27
CA GLN A 72 -8.09 -0.41 7.52
C GLN A 72 -6.92 -1.42 7.66
N SER A 73 -5.81 -1.20 6.95
CA SER A 73 -4.63 -2.05 7.05
C SER A 73 -4.03 -1.99 8.46
N SER A 74 -3.67 -3.16 8.99
CA SER A 74 -3.19 -3.31 10.36
C SER A 74 -2.17 -4.45 10.47
N TRP A 75 -1.32 -4.35 11.49
CA TRP A 75 -0.42 -5.41 11.92
C TRP A 75 -0.92 -5.95 13.25
N ASP A 76 -1.16 -7.27 13.32
CA ASP A 76 -1.46 -7.95 14.58
C ASP A 76 -0.17 -8.54 15.15
N SER A 77 0.32 -7.95 16.25
CA SER A 77 1.54 -8.38 16.93
C SER A 77 1.41 -9.73 17.61
N ARG A 78 0.19 -10.16 17.97
CA ARG A 78 -0.06 -11.43 18.65
C ARG A 78 0.05 -12.60 17.68
N THR A 79 -0.66 -12.50 16.55
CA THR A 79 -0.64 -13.55 15.52
C THR A 79 0.54 -13.39 14.54
N LYS A 80 1.25 -12.26 14.60
CA LYS A 80 2.29 -11.87 13.65
C LYS A 80 1.78 -11.90 12.20
N THR A 81 0.54 -11.46 12.00
CA THR A 81 -0.10 -11.40 10.67
C THR A 81 -0.28 -9.97 10.19
N ILE A 82 0.02 -9.75 8.91
CA ILE A 82 -0.23 -8.48 8.22
C ILE A 82 -1.59 -8.59 7.54
N ASN A 83 -2.49 -7.68 7.88
CA ASN A 83 -3.83 -7.59 7.31
C ASN A 83 -3.92 -6.31 6.47
N LEU A 84 -4.09 -6.45 5.16
CA LEU A 84 -4.17 -5.33 4.24
C LEU A 84 -5.62 -5.03 3.83
N THR A 85 -5.89 -3.75 3.60
CA THR A 85 -6.99 -3.32 2.74
C THR A 85 -6.54 -3.53 1.30
N VAL A 86 -7.43 -4.05 0.44
CA VAL A 86 -7.15 -4.26 -0.99
C VAL A 86 -8.35 -3.77 -1.78
N GLU A 87 -8.10 -3.00 -2.82
CA GLU A 87 -9.13 -2.56 -3.75
C GLU A 87 -9.09 -3.42 -5.00
N TYR A 88 -10.19 -4.08 -5.32
CA TYR A 88 -10.36 -4.85 -6.55
C TYR A 88 -11.20 -4.05 -7.55
N ILE A 89 -10.72 -3.91 -8.77
CA ILE A 89 -11.44 -3.26 -9.87
C ILE A 89 -11.76 -4.32 -10.92
N PHE A 90 -13.02 -4.72 -11.00
CA PHE A 90 -13.49 -5.72 -11.95
C PHE A 90 -13.84 -5.08 -13.28
N HIS A 91 -13.17 -5.53 -14.33
CA HIS A 91 -13.43 -5.15 -15.72
C HIS A 91 -14.19 -6.30 -16.39
N LEU A 92 -15.50 -6.11 -16.58
CA LEU A 92 -16.35 -7.04 -17.33
C LEU A 92 -16.57 -6.52 -18.76
N GLN A 93 -17.02 -7.39 -19.66
CA GLN A 93 -17.35 -7.02 -21.04
C GLN A 93 -18.46 -5.96 -21.04
N ASP A 94 -18.21 -4.85 -21.73
CA ASP A 94 -19.18 -3.78 -22.03
C ASP A 94 -19.85 -3.11 -20.81
N SER A 95 -19.31 -3.30 -19.60
CA SER A 95 -19.81 -2.65 -18.38
C SER A 95 -18.81 -1.66 -17.81
N LYS A 96 -19.31 -0.70 -17.03
CA LYS A 96 -18.43 0.17 -16.22
C LYS A 96 -17.64 -0.69 -15.22
N PRO A 97 -16.36 -0.36 -14.93
CA PRO A 97 -15.58 -1.10 -13.94
C PRO A 97 -16.23 -1.05 -12.56
N ILE A 98 -16.31 -2.20 -11.90
CA ILE A 98 -16.90 -2.34 -10.56
C ILE A 98 -15.79 -2.34 -9.52
N ARG A 99 -15.85 -1.43 -8.54
CA ARG A 99 -14.82 -1.30 -7.50
C ARG A 99 -15.31 -1.94 -6.21
N ILE A 100 -14.53 -2.87 -5.67
CA ILE A 100 -14.82 -3.56 -4.42
C ILE A 100 -13.62 -3.40 -3.50
N LEU A 101 -13.81 -2.71 -2.38
CA LEU A 101 -12.80 -2.56 -1.34
C LEU A 101 -12.97 -3.68 -0.30
N THR A 102 -11.97 -4.52 -0.10
CA THR A 102 -11.98 -5.54 0.96
C THR A 102 -10.97 -5.17 2.04
N HIS A 103 -11.26 -5.59 3.26
CA HIS A 103 -10.41 -5.36 4.43
C HIS A 103 -9.99 -6.70 5.02
N ARG A 104 -8.97 -6.66 5.89
CA ARG A 104 -8.45 -7.84 6.60
C ARG A 104 -7.95 -8.96 5.68
N ASN A 105 -7.42 -8.61 4.50
CA ASN A 105 -6.77 -9.57 3.62
C ASN A 105 -5.44 -9.98 4.23
N ASN A 106 -5.29 -11.24 4.63
CA ASN A 106 -4.04 -11.74 5.20
C ASN A 106 -2.97 -11.84 4.11
N LEU A 107 -1.82 -11.19 4.33
CA LEU A 107 -0.73 -11.12 3.38
C LEU A 107 -0.15 -12.51 3.01
N SER A 108 -0.23 -13.48 3.91
CA SER A 108 0.31 -14.83 3.71
C SER A 108 -0.63 -15.75 2.94
N LEU A 109 -1.92 -15.39 2.78
CA LEU A 109 -2.90 -16.25 2.11
C LEU A 109 -2.86 -16.05 0.58
N PRO A 110 -3.21 -17.09 -0.19
CA PRO A 110 -3.37 -17.00 -1.64
C PRO A 110 -4.39 -15.93 -2.06
N LEU A 111 -4.07 -15.17 -3.12
CA LEU A 111 -4.88 -14.05 -3.58
C LEU A 111 -6.30 -14.47 -4.00
N GLY A 112 -6.41 -15.51 -4.83
CA GLY A 112 -7.68 -15.97 -5.40
C GLY A 112 -8.69 -16.45 -4.35
N PRO A 113 -8.36 -17.50 -3.57
CA PRO A 113 -9.22 -18.00 -2.49
C PRO A 113 -9.62 -16.93 -1.47
N SER A 114 -8.69 -16.04 -1.11
CA SER A 114 -8.98 -14.94 -0.17
C SER A 114 -10.00 -13.97 -0.75
N LEU A 115 -9.88 -13.62 -2.03
CA LEU A 115 -10.86 -12.77 -2.73
C LEU A 115 -12.24 -13.44 -2.76
N ILE A 116 -12.31 -14.72 -3.14
CA ILE A 116 -13.60 -15.46 -3.23
C ILE A 116 -14.31 -15.45 -1.88
N SER A 117 -13.62 -15.82 -0.81
CA SER A 117 -14.18 -15.79 0.55
C SER A 117 -14.69 -14.40 0.94
N HIS A 118 -13.95 -13.33 0.60
CA HIS A 118 -14.40 -11.96 0.86
C HIS A 118 -15.63 -11.55 0.03
N LEU A 119 -15.78 -12.05 -1.19
CA LEU A 119 -16.93 -11.76 -2.05
C LEU A 119 -18.18 -12.51 -1.58
N GLU A 120 -18.04 -13.75 -1.14
CA GLU A 120 -19.16 -14.57 -0.61
C GLU A 120 -19.82 -13.95 0.62
N HIS A 121 -19.03 -13.26 1.47
CA HIS A 121 -19.54 -12.61 2.67
C HIS A 121 -20.16 -11.22 2.43
N LYS A 122 -20.11 -10.69 1.20
CA LYS A 122 -20.66 -9.36 0.89
C LYS A 122 -21.99 -9.48 0.15
N SER A 123 -23.05 -8.94 0.74
CA SER A 123 -24.40 -8.89 0.16
C SER A 123 -24.48 -8.08 -1.13
N ASP A 124 -23.65 -7.04 -1.25
CA ASP A 124 -23.79 -6.02 -2.31
C ASP A 124 -23.01 -6.36 -3.58
N VAL A 125 -22.49 -7.59 -3.69
CA VAL A 125 -21.68 -8.01 -4.85
C VAL A 125 -22.61 -8.47 -5.98
N PRO A 126 -22.52 -7.86 -7.17
CA PRO A 126 -23.29 -8.31 -8.33
C PRO A 126 -23.01 -9.77 -8.68
N ALA A 127 -24.05 -10.53 -9.02
CA ALA A 127 -23.96 -11.98 -9.29
C ALA A 127 -22.97 -12.33 -10.42
N ASN A 128 -22.80 -11.43 -11.40
CA ASN A 128 -21.82 -11.59 -12.48
C ASN A 128 -20.36 -11.49 -12.01
N VAL A 129 -20.09 -10.73 -10.94
CA VAL A 129 -18.76 -10.66 -10.32
C VAL A 129 -18.48 -11.93 -9.52
N LEU A 130 -19.49 -12.41 -8.78
CA LEU A 130 -19.36 -13.65 -8.01
C LEU A 130 -19.16 -14.86 -8.94
N SER A 131 -19.96 -14.98 -10.00
CA SER A 131 -19.80 -16.06 -10.99
C SER A 131 -18.45 -16.00 -11.68
N LEU A 132 -17.94 -14.79 -11.99
CA LEU A 132 -16.61 -14.62 -12.56
C LEU A 132 -15.54 -15.15 -11.61
N ALA A 133 -15.59 -14.78 -10.33
CA ALA A 133 -14.61 -15.20 -9.32
C ALA A 133 -14.63 -16.72 -9.05
N THR A 134 -15.82 -17.33 -9.02
CA THR A 134 -15.97 -18.77 -8.69
C THR A 134 -15.72 -19.68 -9.90
N THR A 135 -16.23 -19.32 -11.08
CA THR A 135 -16.13 -20.16 -12.29
C THR A 135 -14.84 -19.89 -13.07
N GLY A 136 -14.30 -18.68 -12.98
CA GLY A 136 -13.23 -18.17 -13.85
C GLY A 136 -11.81 -18.30 -13.31
N GLY A 137 -11.57 -19.05 -12.23
CA GLY A 137 -10.27 -19.06 -11.53
C GLY A 137 -9.03 -19.31 -12.41
N SER A 138 -9.18 -19.97 -13.57
CA SER A 138 -8.08 -20.20 -14.53
C SER A 138 -7.96 -19.17 -15.67
N GLN A 139 -8.98 -18.33 -15.90
CA GLN A 139 -9.03 -17.41 -17.06
C GLN A 139 -8.95 -15.93 -16.67
N MET A 140 -9.12 -15.62 -15.38
CA MET A 140 -9.01 -14.26 -14.87
C MET A 140 -7.56 -13.77 -14.89
N LEU A 141 -7.38 -12.56 -15.41
CA LEU A 141 -6.09 -11.87 -15.35
C LEU A 141 -6.12 -10.87 -14.21
N TYR A 142 -5.33 -11.14 -13.19
CA TYR A 142 -5.09 -10.23 -12.09
C TYR A 142 -3.91 -9.35 -12.47
N THR A 143 -4.05 -8.03 -12.30
CA THR A 143 -2.95 -7.12 -12.56
C THR A 143 -2.87 -6.04 -11.50
N ILE A 144 -1.65 -5.61 -11.17
CA ILE A 144 -1.46 -4.41 -10.35
C ILE A 144 -1.06 -3.28 -11.27
N SER A 145 -1.81 -2.19 -11.19
CA SER A 145 -1.47 -0.98 -11.89
C SER A 145 -0.47 -0.13 -11.11
N ARG A 146 0.58 0.30 -11.80
CA ARG A 146 1.57 1.24 -11.29
C ARG A 146 1.60 2.47 -12.18
N ASN A 147 1.45 3.64 -11.57
CA ASN A 147 1.73 4.90 -12.25
C ASN A 147 3.25 5.06 -12.33
N GLN A 148 3.79 4.96 -13.54
CA GLN A 148 5.21 5.20 -13.78
C GLN A 148 5.40 6.55 -14.46
N LEU A 149 6.36 7.31 -13.94
CA LEU A 149 6.86 8.49 -14.62
C LEU A 149 7.70 8.03 -15.83
N PRO A 150 7.47 8.61 -17.02
CA PRO A 150 8.33 8.40 -18.19
C PRO A 150 9.79 8.67 -17.84
N GLY A 151 10.69 7.71 -18.10
CA GLY A 151 12.13 7.84 -17.85
C GLY A 151 12.62 7.25 -16.52
N GLN A 152 11.75 6.70 -15.68
CA GLN A 152 12.15 5.93 -14.49
C GLN A 152 12.33 4.42 -14.82
N GLU A 153 12.79 4.10 -16.02
CA GLU A 153 13.12 2.73 -16.39
C GLU A 153 14.42 2.32 -15.70
N THR A 154 14.37 1.19 -15.01
CA THR A 154 15.45 0.73 -14.14
C THR A 154 16.68 0.26 -14.93
N LYS A 155 17.80 0.89 -14.57
CA LYS A 155 19.19 0.41 -14.54
C LYS A 155 20.08 0.38 -15.79
N TYR A 156 19.62 0.45 -17.03
CA TYR A 156 20.53 0.66 -18.16
C TYR A 156 19.86 1.42 -19.31
N GLN A 157 19.69 2.73 -19.13
CA GLN A 157 19.58 3.63 -20.26
C GLN A 157 20.53 4.79 -19.97
N ALA A 158 21.57 4.93 -20.80
CA ALA A 158 22.48 6.07 -20.71
C ALA A 158 21.63 7.36 -20.74
N PRO A 159 21.95 8.37 -19.91
CA PRO A 159 21.23 9.62 -19.93
C PRO A 159 21.40 10.24 -21.31
N THR A 160 20.40 10.11 -22.18
CA THR A 160 20.31 10.87 -23.41
C THR A 160 20.05 12.31 -22.98
N LEU A 161 21.14 13.07 -22.75
CA LEU A 161 21.12 14.51 -22.50
C LEU A 161 20.54 15.18 -23.76
N ALA A 162 19.22 15.24 -23.83
CA ALA A 162 18.53 16.07 -24.80
C ALA A 162 18.70 17.53 -24.34
N ILE A 163 19.82 18.15 -24.73
CA ILE A 163 20.03 19.59 -24.60
C ILE A 163 19.05 20.25 -25.58
N ARG A 164 17.83 20.56 -25.12
CA ARG A 164 16.87 21.36 -25.88
C ARG A 164 17.23 22.83 -25.72
N LEU A 165 17.97 23.35 -26.71
CA LEU A 165 18.13 24.79 -26.91
C LEU A 165 16.82 25.36 -27.48
N GLY A 166 16.16 26.23 -26.70
CA GLY A 166 15.34 27.33 -27.24
C GLY A 166 13.89 27.07 -27.65
N SER A 167 13.04 26.49 -26.79
CA SER A 167 11.59 26.71 -26.91
C SER A 167 10.96 27.06 -25.56
N THR A 168 10.33 28.23 -25.49
CA THR A 168 9.67 28.81 -24.30
C THR A 168 8.28 28.23 -24.02
N SER A 169 7.85 27.19 -24.74
CA SER A 169 6.62 26.47 -24.40
C SER A 169 6.82 25.73 -23.08
N ALA A 170 5.96 26.00 -22.08
CA ALA A 170 5.99 25.35 -20.78
C ALA A 170 6.19 23.82 -20.95
N PRO A 171 7.12 23.20 -20.22
CA PRO A 171 7.42 21.78 -20.38
C PRO A 171 6.14 20.99 -20.16
N ALA A 172 5.69 20.30 -21.22
CA ALA A 172 4.52 19.43 -21.14
C ALA A 172 4.75 18.43 -20.00
N ARG A 173 3.89 18.46 -18.98
CA ARG A 173 4.00 17.55 -17.84
C ARG A 173 4.05 16.12 -18.39
N PRO A 174 5.03 15.31 -17.98
CA PRO A 174 5.15 13.95 -18.48
C PRO A 174 3.85 13.20 -18.17
N LYS A 175 3.20 12.67 -19.22
CA LYS A 175 1.98 11.87 -19.06
C LYS A 175 2.34 10.60 -18.30
N LEU A 176 1.76 10.42 -17.12
CA LEU A 176 1.90 9.19 -16.34
C LEU A 176 1.35 8.03 -17.17
N ARG A 177 2.15 6.97 -17.35
CA ARG A 177 1.70 5.75 -18.02
C ARG A 177 1.31 4.72 -16.96
N LYS A 178 0.13 4.13 -17.13
CA LYS A 178 -0.35 3.03 -16.28
C LYS A 178 0.28 1.73 -16.80
N VAL A 179 1.19 1.15 -16.01
CA VAL A 179 1.82 -0.14 -16.31
C VAL A 179 1.11 -1.21 -15.49
N PHE A 180 0.78 -2.34 -16.13
CA PHE A 180 0.07 -3.45 -15.51
C PHE A 180 0.98 -4.67 -15.43
N TYR A 181 1.06 -5.27 -14.25
CA TYR A 181 1.86 -6.48 -14.00
C TYR A 181 0.95 -7.67 -13.75
N PRO A 182 1.04 -8.77 -14.53
CA PRO A 182 0.23 -9.95 -14.29
C PRO A 182 0.55 -10.54 -12.91
N LEU A 183 -0.48 -11.01 -12.21
CA LEU A 183 -0.39 -11.71 -10.94
C LEU A 183 -0.94 -13.13 -11.09
N ASP A 184 -0.32 -14.03 -10.35
CA ASP A 184 -0.76 -15.42 -10.24
C ASP A 184 -1.70 -15.55 -9.02
N PRO A 185 -2.99 -15.92 -9.21
CA PRO A 185 -3.95 -15.99 -8.11
C PRO A 185 -3.67 -17.10 -7.11
N SER A 186 -2.86 -18.10 -7.48
CA SER A 186 -2.47 -19.20 -6.60
C SER A 186 -1.40 -18.80 -5.58
N ARG A 187 -0.67 -17.71 -5.87
CA ARG A 187 0.39 -17.20 -5.00
C ARG A 187 -0.16 -16.37 -3.86
N SER A 188 0.61 -16.31 -2.78
CA SER A 188 0.29 -15.46 -1.64
C SER A 188 0.26 -13.98 -2.06
N LEU A 189 -0.55 -13.18 -1.38
CA LEU A 189 -0.59 -11.74 -1.59
C LEU A 189 0.81 -11.11 -1.37
N HIS A 190 1.60 -11.66 -0.44
CA HIS A 190 3.00 -11.30 -0.20
C HIS A 190 3.85 -11.41 -1.48
N GLU A 191 3.85 -12.59 -2.12
CA GLU A 191 4.65 -12.83 -3.32
C GLU A 191 4.22 -11.93 -4.47
N CYS A 192 2.91 -11.70 -4.61
CA CYS A 192 2.35 -10.81 -5.61
C CYS A 192 2.76 -9.34 -5.42
N LEU A 193 3.04 -8.91 -4.19
CA LEU A 193 3.43 -7.53 -3.83
C LEU A 193 4.93 -7.35 -3.60
N LYS A 194 5.72 -8.42 -3.63
CA LYS A 194 7.16 -8.36 -3.35
C LYS A 194 7.88 -7.46 -4.37
N GLY A 195 8.73 -6.57 -3.86
CA GLY A 195 9.48 -5.57 -4.63
C GLY A 195 8.61 -4.42 -5.18
N LYS A 196 7.31 -4.37 -4.84
CA LYS A 196 6.39 -3.33 -5.32
C LYS A 196 6.23 -2.21 -4.30
N GLU A 197 6.03 -1.01 -4.82
CA GLU A 197 5.69 0.17 -4.04
C GLU A 197 4.20 0.48 -4.21
N VAL A 198 3.51 0.60 -3.08
CA VAL A 198 2.05 0.76 -3.02
C VAL A 198 1.72 2.06 -2.30
N ILE A 199 0.77 2.83 -2.84
CA ILE A 199 0.26 4.04 -2.19
C ILE A 199 -0.99 3.67 -1.39
N GLU A 200 -0.90 3.77 -0.06
CA GLU A 200 -1.93 3.50 0.94
C GLU A 200 -2.39 2.03 1.04
N TYR A 201 -2.90 1.47 -0.05
CA TYR A 201 -3.29 0.06 -0.21
C TYR A 201 -3.22 -0.34 -1.68
N PRO A 202 -2.98 -1.63 -1.99
CA PRO A 202 -2.88 -2.10 -3.37
C PRO A 202 -4.24 -2.03 -4.07
N THR A 203 -4.19 -1.62 -5.34
CA THR A 203 -5.33 -1.67 -6.25
C THR A 203 -5.03 -2.75 -7.30
N ILE A 204 -5.87 -3.77 -7.36
CA ILE A 204 -5.75 -4.92 -8.25
C ILE A 204 -6.86 -4.85 -9.29
N ASP A 205 -6.48 -4.65 -10.54
CA ASP A 205 -7.37 -4.72 -11.69
C ASP A 205 -7.58 -6.19 -12.07
N VAL A 206 -8.83 -6.62 -12.15
CA VAL A 206 -9.26 -7.99 -12.39
C VAL A 206 -10.04 -8.04 -13.70
N PHE A 207 -9.50 -8.72 -14.70
CA PHE A 207 -10.10 -8.82 -16.02
C PHE A 207 -10.70 -10.20 -16.24
N ALA A 208 -11.93 -10.24 -16.79
CA ALA A 208 -12.62 -11.49 -17.06
C ALA A 208 -11.91 -12.37 -18.10
N SER A 209 -11.18 -11.75 -19.04
CA SER A 209 -10.38 -12.46 -20.04
C SER A 209 -9.26 -11.57 -20.57
N LYS A 210 -8.31 -12.19 -21.29
CA LYS A 210 -7.26 -11.47 -22.03
C LYS A 210 -7.83 -10.53 -23.09
N SER A 211 -8.93 -10.88 -23.73
CA SER A 211 -9.58 -10.00 -24.71
C SER A 211 -10.14 -8.74 -24.05
N VAL A 212 -10.77 -8.86 -22.87
CA VAL A 212 -11.27 -7.70 -22.10
C VAL A 212 -10.12 -6.80 -21.66
N PHE A 213 -9.01 -7.40 -21.22
CA PHE A 213 -7.80 -6.65 -20.87
C PHE A 213 -7.27 -5.84 -22.08
N LEU A 214 -7.16 -6.47 -23.25
CA LEU A 214 -6.69 -5.79 -24.46
C LEU A 214 -7.68 -4.70 -24.92
N ALA A 215 -8.98 -4.98 -24.90
CA ALA A 215 -10.01 -4.00 -25.23
C ALA A 215 -9.97 -2.77 -24.30
N SER A 216 -9.82 -3.01 -22.99
CA SER A 216 -9.71 -1.93 -21.99
C SER A 216 -8.45 -1.08 -22.22
N ARG A 217 -7.34 -1.69 -22.65
CA ARG A 217 -6.10 -0.98 -23.01
C ARG A 217 -6.25 -0.13 -24.27
N LEU A 218 -6.87 -0.69 -25.31
CA LEU A 218 -7.06 -0.04 -26.61
C LEU A 218 -7.99 1.17 -26.52
N GLY A 219 -8.97 1.15 -25.60
CA GLY A 219 -9.87 2.29 -25.37
C GLY A 219 -9.19 3.51 -24.70
N GLU A 220 -8.18 3.31 -23.87
CA GLU A 220 -7.47 4.40 -23.16
C GLU A 220 -6.27 4.96 -23.94
N LEU A 221 -5.68 4.17 -24.84
CA LEU A 221 -4.54 4.56 -25.67
C LEU A 221 -5.02 4.81 -27.10
N GLY A 222 -5.25 6.07 -27.46
CA GLY A 222 -5.29 6.45 -28.87
C GLY A 222 -4.04 5.93 -29.58
N GLU A 223 -4.24 4.91 -30.44
CA GLU A 223 -3.30 4.27 -31.38
C GLU A 223 -1.81 4.24 -31.03
N SER A 224 -1.46 4.09 -29.75
CA SER A 224 -0.05 4.01 -29.34
C SER A 224 0.24 2.58 -28.89
N GLU A 225 1.04 1.86 -29.69
CA GLU A 225 1.42 0.47 -29.52
C GLU A 225 1.77 0.10 -28.07
N VAL A 226 1.18 -0.99 -27.59
CA VAL A 226 1.45 -1.54 -26.25
C VAL A 226 2.29 -2.81 -26.39
N GLU A 227 3.56 -2.71 -26.04
CA GLU A 227 4.44 -3.85 -25.83
C GLU A 227 4.07 -4.54 -24.50
N ILE A 228 3.53 -5.75 -24.56
CA ILE A 228 3.35 -6.60 -23.37
C ILE A 228 4.73 -7.14 -23.02
N ARG A 229 5.43 -6.45 -22.11
CA ARG A 229 6.70 -6.94 -21.57
C ARG A 229 6.44 -8.06 -20.57
N GLU A 230 6.64 -9.30 -21.00
CA GLU A 230 6.89 -10.40 -20.08
C GLU A 230 8.16 -10.07 -19.28
N GLU A 231 8.14 -10.25 -17.95
CA GLU A 231 9.31 -9.98 -17.12
C GLU A 231 10.50 -10.78 -17.66
N PRO A 232 11.61 -10.14 -18.04
CA PRO A 232 12.77 -10.86 -18.54
C PRO A 232 13.27 -11.80 -17.43
N PRO A 233 13.56 -13.08 -17.75
CA PRO A 233 13.97 -14.05 -16.75
C PRO A 233 15.18 -13.51 -15.99
N LEU A 234 15.05 -13.42 -14.66
CA LEU A 234 16.10 -12.97 -13.77
C LEU A 234 17.35 -13.80 -14.07
N LYS A 235 18.35 -13.19 -14.71
CA LYS A 235 19.67 -13.80 -14.95
C LYS A 235 20.21 -14.25 -13.61
N LYS A 236 20.20 -15.57 -13.38
CA LYS A 236 20.83 -16.21 -12.22
C LYS A 236 22.28 -15.77 -12.22
N ARG A 237 22.65 -14.93 -11.25
CA ARG A 237 24.04 -14.55 -11.01
C ARG A 237 24.79 -15.84 -10.69
N LYS A 238 25.69 -16.25 -11.60
CA LYS A 238 26.64 -17.33 -11.39
C LYS A 238 27.55 -16.86 -10.24
N THR A 239 27.32 -17.38 -9.04
CA THR A 239 28.25 -17.25 -7.93
C THR A 239 29.49 -18.06 -8.28
N GLU A 240 30.50 -17.39 -8.81
CA GLU A 240 31.84 -17.93 -8.89
C GLU A 240 32.40 -18.00 -7.47
N THR A 241 32.40 -19.22 -6.94
CA THR A 241 33.27 -19.65 -5.86
C THR A 241 34.72 -19.53 -6.33
N GLY A 242 35.48 -18.58 -5.78
CA GLY A 242 36.91 -18.52 -6.06
C GLY A 242 37.58 -17.18 -5.77
N ILE A 243 37.60 -16.72 -4.51
CA ILE A 243 38.69 -15.88 -4.01
C ILE A 243 39.13 -16.44 -2.66
N VAL A 244 40.01 -17.44 -2.78
CA VAL A 244 41.01 -17.80 -1.78
C VAL A 244 42.10 -16.74 -1.87
N GLY A 245 42.42 -16.08 -0.76
CA GLY A 245 43.67 -15.32 -0.61
C GLY A 245 43.53 -13.81 -0.44
N LEU A 246 43.41 -13.38 0.82
CA LEU A 246 44.08 -12.20 1.40
C LEU A 246 43.79 -12.23 2.92
N VAL A 247 44.47 -13.06 3.70
CA VAL A 247 45.68 -12.68 4.47
C VAL A 247 45.87 -11.16 4.58
N GLY A 248 45.44 -10.62 5.72
CA GLY A 248 45.76 -9.28 6.21
C GLY A 248 45.80 -9.33 7.73
N TYR A 249 47.00 -9.54 8.27
CA TYR A 249 47.36 -9.45 9.68
C TYR A 249 47.34 -7.99 10.16
N GLY A 250 47.06 -7.79 11.44
CA GLY A 250 47.20 -6.52 12.17
C GLY A 250 45.84 -6.04 12.68
N ASP A 251 45.62 -5.72 13.95
CA ASP A 251 46.56 -5.29 14.96
C ASP A 251 45.90 -5.41 16.34
N ASP A 252 46.72 -5.79 17.31
CA ASP A 252 46.37 -5.94 18.71
C ASP A 252 46.12 -4.54 19.31
N SER A 253 45.00 -4.37 20.02
CA SER A 253 44.87 -3.28 20.98
C SER A 253 44.06 -3.78 22.17
N GLN A 254 44.83 -4.47 23.01
CA GLN A 254 44.61 -4.69 24.42
C GLN A 254 44.39 -3.31 25.10
N SER A 255 43.22 -3.09 25.69
CA SER A 255 43.04 -2.07 26.71
C SER A 255 42.31 -2.70 27.88
N ASP A 256 43.11 -3.25 28.79
CA ASP A 256 42.80 -3.42 30.20
C ASP A 256 42.44 -2.06 30.79
N SER A 257 41.29 -1.96 31.44
CA SER A 257 41.05 -0.98 32.48
C SER A 257 40.03 -1.54 33.48
N GLU A 258 40.62 -2.24 34.46
CA GLU A 258 40.40 -2.12 35.90
C GLU A 258 38.98 -2.11 36.48
N ALA A 259 38.81 -3.09 37.38
CA ALA A 259 37.77 -3.19 38.37
C ALA A 259 37.73 -1.94 39.28
N GLY A 260 36.53 -1.38 39.42
CA GLY A 260 36.17 -0.49 40.51
C GLY A 260 34.98 -1.08 41.27
N GLU A 261 35.29 -1.84 42.32
CA GLU A 261 34.34 -2.17 43.37
C GLU A 261 34.03 -0.88 44.15
N GLY A 262 32.74 -0.58 44.31
CA GLY A 262 32.24 0.54 45.06
C GLY A 262 30.83 0.23 45.55
N GLU A 263 30.76 -0.53 46.64
CA GLU A 263 29.60 -0.58 47.52
C GLU A 263 29.49 0.76 48.27
N ASP A 264 28.37 1.47 48.16
CA ASP A 264 27.68 2.03 49.35
C ASP A 264 26.20 2.36 48.99
N PRO A 265 25.25 2.12 49.90
CA PRO A 265 23.82 2.25 49.67
C PRO A 265 23.35 3.66 50.05
N GLY A 266 22.65 4.32 49.12
CA GLY A 266 22.02 5.61 49.36
C GLY A 266 20.55 5.56 49.02
N GLU A 267 19.73 5.43 50.06
CA GLU A 267 18.31 5.75 50.08
C GLU A 267 18.00 7.01 49.26
N GLY A 268 16.95 6.91 48.43
CA GLY A 268 16.46 8.03 47.64
C GLY A 268 15.14 7.68 46.98
N GLY A 269 14.17 7.25 47.78
CA GLY A 269 12.81 6.99 47.33
C GLY A 269 12.16 8.25 46.74
N ILE A 270 11.58 8.10 45.56
CA ILE A 270 10.33 8.78 45.19
C ILE A 270 9.49 7.73 44.46
N GLY A 271 8.67 7.04 45.24
CA GLY A 271 7.50 6.36 44.72
C GLY A 271 6.53 7.38 44.13
N ILE A 272 5.92 7.04 43.01
CA ILE A 272 4.54 7.43 42.70
C ILE A 272 3.93 6.22 42.00
N LEU A 273 3.39 5.35 42.87
CA LEU A 273 2.31 4.44 42.56
C LEU A 273 1.11 5.29 42.09
N GLY A 274 0.79 5.18 40.81
CA GLY A 274 -0.53 5.52 40.29
C GLY A 274 -1.28 4.22 40.01
N GLY A 275 -1.92 3.67 41.04
CA GLY A 275 -2.87 2.58 40.89
C GLY A 275 -4.05 3.07 40.06
N TYR A 276 -4.29 2.41 38.93
CA TYR A 276 -5.56 2.50 38.23
C TYR A 276 -6.41 1.34 38.73
N GLU A 277 -7.27 1.64 39.71
CA GLU A 277 -8.48 0.86 39.98
C GLU A 277 -9.28 0.78 38.68
N SER A 278 -9.36 -0.42 38.10
CA SER A 278 -10.36 -0.70 37.09
C SER A 278 -11.72 -0.72 37.78
N ALA A 279 -12.51 0.32 37.53
CA ALA A 279 -13.93 0.33 37.82
C ALA A 279 -14.58 -0.85 37.08
N GLU A 280 -15.20 -1.73 37.85
CA GLU A 280 -16.17 -2.70 37.37
C GLU A 280 -17.40 -1.92 36.90
N ASP A 281 -17.46 -1.61 35.59
CA ASP A 281 -18.69 -1.18 34.95
C ASP A 281 -19.60 -2.40 34.80
N VAL A 282 -20.43 -2.58 35.83
CA VAL A 282 -21.65 -3.38 35.81
C VAL A 282 -22.64 -2.68 34.88
N ASP A 283 -22.78 -3.18 33.65
CA ASP A 283 -23.88 -2.80 32.76
C ASP A 283 -24.97 -3.88 32.81
N GLU A 284 -25.85 -3.72 33.80
CA GLU A 284 -27.19 -4.34 33.83
C GLU A 284 -28.09 -3.61 32.83
N GLY A 285 -28.50 -4.27 31.75
CA GLY A 285 -29.23 -3.55 30.69
C GLY A 285 -29.99 -4.39 29.67
N LEU A 286 -30.88 -5.26 30.16
CA LEU A 286 -32.16 -5.69 29.58
C LEU A 286 -32.45 -5.38 28.10
N GLY A 287 -32.75 -6.41 27.31
CA GLY A 287 -33.37 -6.25 26.00
C GLY A 287 -33.61 -7.52 25.20
N GLU A 288 -34.31 -8.50 25.77
CA GLU A 288 -34.96 -9.55 24.98
C GLU A 288 -36.00 -8.93 24.04
N SER A 289 -35.86 -9.17 22.74
CA SER A 289 -36.99 -9.07 21.81
C SER A 289 -36.85 -10.16 20.76
N LEU A 290 -37.58 -11.25 21.01
CA LEU A 290 -37.90 -12.29 20.05
C LEU A 290 -38.82 -11.69 18.97
N GLY A 291 -38.26 -11.48 17.78
CA GLY A 291 -39.02 -11.23 16.56
C GLY A 291 -39.13 -12.50 15.75
N ILE A 292 -40.20 -13.27 15.98
CA ILE A 292 -40.68 -14.34 15.12
C ILE A 292 -41.17 -13.69 13.82
N TYR A 293 -40.67 -14.14 12.67
CA TYR A 293 -41.35 -13.96 11.39
C TYR A 293 -41.46 -15.32 10.70
N ASP A 294 -42.67 -15.88 10.77
CA ASP A 294 -43.20 -16.82 9.78
C ASP A 294 -43.57 -16.03 8.52
N THR A 295 -43.04 -16.42 7.36
CA THR A 295 -43.76 -16.48 6.08
C THR A 295 -42.93 -17.21 5.02
#